data_AF-A0A1S9BXG1-F1
#
_entry.id   AF-A0A1S9BXG1-F1
#
_cell.length_a   1.000
_cell.length_b   1.000
_cell.length_c   1.000
_cell.angle_alpha   90.00
_cell.angle_beta   90.00
_cell.angle_gamma   90.00
#
_symmetry.space_group_name_H-M   'P 1'
#
loop_
_entity.id
_entity.type
_entity.pdbx_description
1 polymer ?
#
loop_
_entity_poly.entity_id
_entity_poly.type
_entity_poly.pdbx_seq_one_letter_code
_entity_poly.pdbx_strand_id
1 'polypeptide(L)'
;MEKAENKKRSVFILSLVSILILIVTSKICEKVLPGYTIPGSENLLIKIFMPIISVIAVILVLCGKLSFSFSCFRISKDCNFKREMMEAAVVIVIYAAVLFGYRLYKNLTDPSYLTRPLFALYLNINFRWFYPLSALWQELLIKPLWQDNVKQAMGGKKWSTLIYIGLLFSIYHMHFPLYYMTAAGVLCFLTGILYERDKNIWGIWVLHFCLGFLPRAVGLA
;
A
#
# COMPACT_ATOMS: atom_id res chain seq x y z
N MET A 1 -18.41 20.57 -20.77
CA MET A 1 -17.78 20.93 -19.47
C MET A 1 -18.43 20.21 -18.29
N GLU A 2 -19.76 20.21 -18.20
CA GLU A 2 -20.53 19.54 -17.13
C GLU A 2 -20.17 18.05 -16.91
N LYS A 3 -20.03 17.26 -17.98
CA LYS A 3 -19.66 15.83 -17.90
C LYS A 3 -18.27 15.61 -17.28
N ALA A 4 -17.32 16.52 -17.53
CA ALA A 4 -15.98 16.45 -16.96
C ALA A 4 -15.99 16.84 -15.48
N GLU A 5 -16.70 17.90 -15.13
CA GLU A 5 -16.85 18.36 -13.74
C GLU A 5 -17.57 17.31 -12.86
N ASN A 6 -18.61 16.68 -13.39
CA ASN A 6 -19.31 15.56 -12.74
C ASN A 6 -18.39 14.36 -12.49
N LYS A 7 -17.46 14.07 -13.41
CA LYS A 7 -16.45 13.02 -13.21
C LYS A 7 -15.50 13.39 -12.06
N LYS A 8 -15.01 14.64 -12.01
CA LYS A 8 -14.13 15.12 -10.92
C LYS A 8 -14.80 14.98 -9.55
N ARG A 9 -16.04 15.47 -9.42
CA ARG A 9 -16.82 15.35 -8.17
C ARG A 9 -17.05 13.89 -7.78
N SER A 10 -17.32 13.02 -8.75
CA SER A 10 -17.52 11.59 -8.52
C SER A 10 -16.30 10.93 -7.87
N VAL A 11 -15.07 11.24 -8.28
CA VAL A 11 -13.84 10.64 -7.70
C VAL A 11 -13.70 10.98 -6.21
N PHE A 12 -13.98 12.23 -5.82
CA PHE A 12 -13.92 12.64 -4.41
C PHE A 12 -15.03 12.00 -3.57
N ILE A 13 -16.27 11.98 -4.10
CA ILE A 13 -17.39 11.30 -3.43
C ILE A 13 -17.08 9.81 -3.24
N LEU A 14 -16.57 9.15 -4.28
CA LEU A 14 -16.18 7.74 -4.20
C LEU A 14 -15.10 7.51 -3.14
N SER A 15 -14.12 8.41 -3.02
CA SER A 15 -13.09 8.30 -1.97
C SER A 15 -13.68 8.40 -0.57
N LEU A 16 -14.62 9.34 -0.34
CA LEU A 16 -15.31 9.47 0.94
C LEU A 16 -16.17 8.23 1.24
N VAL A 17 -16.88 7.71 0.25
CA VAL A 17 -17.64 6.46 0.38
C VAL A 17 -16.73 5.28 0.69
N SER A 18 -15.56 5.16 0.04
CA SER A 18 -14.57 4.12 0.34
C SER A 18 -14.05 4.21 1.78
N ILE A 19 -13.78 5.43 2.27
CA ILE A 19 -13.39 5.67 3.67
C ILE A 19 -14.51 5.24 4.62
N LEU A 20 -15.76 5.61 4.33
CA LEU A 20 -16.90 5.23 5.16
C LEU A 20 -17.08 3.70 5.21
N ILE A 21 -17.01 3.02 4.05
CA ILE A 21 -17.08 1.56 3.97
C ILE A 21 -15.97 0.93 4.82
N LEU A 22 -14.74 1.43 4.71
CA LEU A 22 -13.61 0.93 5.51
C LEU A 22 -13.88 1.05 7.01
N ILE A 23 -14.30 2.23 7.48
CA ILE A 23 -14.59 2.49 8.91
C ILE A 23 -15.71 1.55 9.40
N VAL A 24 -16.82 1.47 8.65
CA VAL A 24 -17.98 0.64 9.02
C VAL A 24 -17.60 -0.83 9.06
N THR A 25 -16.94 -1.35 8.02
CA THR A 25 -16.50 -2.75 7.98
C THR A 25 -15.51 -3.04 9.11
N SER A 26 -14.55 -2.15 9.39
CA SER A 26 -13.62 -2.29 10.51
C SER A 26 -14.38 -2.45 11.83
N LYS A 27 -15.37 -1.59 12.10
CA LYS A 27 -16.19 -1.63 13.32
C LYS A 27 -17.08 -2.86 13.42
N ILE A 28 -17.63 -3.33 12.30
CA ILE A 28 -18.40 -4.59 12.26
C ILE A 28 -17.48 -5.77 12.56
N CYS A 29 -16.29 -5.81 11.96
CA CYS A 29 -15.32 -6.87 12.21
C CYS A 29 -14.85 -6.89 13.67
N GLU A 30 -14.59 -5.73 14.29
CA GLU A 30 -14.29 -5.63 15.73
C GLU A 30 -15.37 -6.28 16.60
N LYS A 31 -16.64 -6.11 16.22
CA LYS A 31 -17.79 -6.60 17.01
C LYS A 31 -18.11 -8.08 16.76
N VAL A 32 -17.96 -8.56 15.53
CA VAL A 32 -18.51 -9.84 15.08
C VAL A 32 -17.44 -10.94 14.99
N LEU A 33 -16.17 -10.60 14.73
CA LEU A 33 -15.12 -11.59 14.52
C LEU A 33 -14.30 -11.78 15.81
N PRO A 34 -14.49 -12.88 16.56
CA PRO A 34 -13.67 -13.16 17.74
C PRO A 34 -12.20 -13.31 17.31
N GLY A 35 -11.32 -12.56 17.96
CA GLY A 35 -9.90 -12.50 17.61
C GLY A 35 -9.51 -11.43 16.60
N TYR A 36 -10.46 -10.58 16.17
CA TYR A 36 -10.16 -9.43 15.31
C TYR A 36 -9.13 -8.48 15.93
N THR A 37 -9.20 -8.24 17.24
CA THR A 37 -8.26 -7.36 17.96
C THR A 37 -6.95 -8.05 18.33
N ILE A 38 -6.78 -9.35 18.02
CA ILE A 38 -5.54 -10.07 18.33
C ILE A 38 -4.46 -9.67 17.31
N PRO A 39 -3.28 -9.18 17.76
CA PRO A 39 -2.16 -8.88 16.89
C PRO A 39 -1.83 -10.07 15.96
N GLY A 40 -1.78 -9.84 14.65
CA GLY A 40 -1.55 -10.88 13.63
C GLY A 40 -2.81 -11.37 12.87
N SER A 41 -4.02 -11.01 13.32
CA SER A 41 -5.29 -11.24 12.61
C SER A 41 -5.50 -10.32 11.39
N GLU A 42 -4.65 -9.31 11.23
CA GLU A 42 -4.68 -8.23 10.23
C GLU A 42 -4.72 -8.78 8.79
N ASN A 43 -4.14 -9.97 8.59
CA ASN A 43 -4.20 -10.70 7.33
C ASN A 43 -5.62 -11.11 6.93
N LEU A 44 -6.49 -11.42 7.90
CA LEU A 44 -7.90 -11.75 7.64
C LEU A 44 -8.65 -10.54 7.08
N LEU A 45 -8.37 -9.36 7.64
CA LEU A 45 -8.98 -8.11 7.21
C LEU A 45 -8.58 -7.76 5.78
N ILE A 46 -7.29 -7.87 5.45
CA ILE A 46 -6.79 -7.68 4.08
C ILE A 46 -7.47 -8.70 3.14
N LYS A 47 -7.57 -9.97 3.54
CA LYS A 47 -8.23 -11.01 2.73
C LYS A 47 -9.72 -10.75 2.48
N ILE A 48 -10.41 -10.05 3.37
CA ILE A 48 -11.83 -9.67 3.20
C ILE A 48 -11.97 -8.38 2.39
N PHE A 49 -11.18 -7.34 2.70
CA PHE A 49 -11.26 -6.07 1.99
C PHE A 49 -10.79 -6.17 0.55
N MET A 50 -9.77 -6.98 0.29
CA MET A 50 -9.19 -7.13 -1.04
C MET A 50 -10.24 -7.53 -2.10
N PRO A 51 -11.03 -8.60 -1.93
CA PRO A 51 -12.07 -8.94 -2.89
C PRO A 51 -13.19 -7.89 -2.95
N ILE A 52 -13.63 -7.34 -1.81
CA ILE A 52 -14.70 -6.33 -1.77
C ILE A 52 -14.32 -5.09 -2.59
N ILE A 53 -13.12 -4.54 -2.34
CA ILE A 53 -12.63 -3.35 -3.05
C ILE A 53 -12.36 -3.67 -4.51
N SER A 54 -11.88 -4.88 -4.83
CA SER A 54 -11.69 -5.30 -6.23
C SER A 54 -13.01 -5.28 -7.00
N VAL A 55 -14.07 -5.86 -6.42
CA VAL A 55 -15.40 -5.89 -7.05
C VAL A 55 -15.92 -4.46 -7.25
N ILE A 56 -15.82 -3.61 -6.23
CA ILE A 56 -16.23 -2.20 -6.33
C ILE A 56 -15.42 -1.48 -7.41
N ALA A 57 -14.10 -1.64 -7.43
CA ALA A 57 -13.22 -1.03 -8.42
C ALA A 57 -13.59 -1.45 -9.85
N VAL A 58 -13.82 -2.75 -10.08
CA VAL A 58 -14.25 -3.27 -11.39
C VAL A 58 -15.59 -2.68 -11.80
N ILE A 59 -16.58 -2.65 -10.90
CA ILE A 59 -17.89 -2.03 -11.18
C ILE A 59 -17.72 -0.55 -11.56
N LEU A 60 -16.91 0.21 -10.81
CA LEU A 60 -16.69 1.63 -11.08
C LEU A 60 -15.96 1.88 -12.40
N VAL A 61 -15.06 0.99 -12.80
CA VAL A 61 -14.41 1.04 -14.11
C VAL A 61 -15.41 0.71 -15.22
N LEU A 62 -16.21 -0.35 -15.07
CA LEU A 62 -17.24 -0.73 -16.05
C LEU A 62 -18.33 0.33 -16.21
N CYS A 63 -18.70 1.02 -15.13
CA CYS A 63 -19.62 2.16 -15.16
C CYS A 63 -18.99 3.47 -15.69
N GLY A 64 -17.70 3.45 -16.09
CA GLY A 64 -16.99 4.62 -16.61
C GLY A 64 -16.73 5.73 -15.58
N LYS A 65 -16.89 5.44 -14.28
CA LYS A 65 -16.62 6.38 -13.19
C LYS A 65 -15.13 6.51 -12.92
N LEU A 66 -14.39 5.42 -13.08
CA LEU A 66 -12.93 5.36 -13.02
C LEU A 66 -12.36 4.83 -14.33
N SER A 67 -11.11 5.18 -14.61
CA SER A 67 -10.32 4.58 -15.69
C SER A 67 -9.15 3.79 -15.15
N PHE A 68 -8.82 2.65 -15.75
CA PHE A 68 -7.65 1.86 -15.42
C PHE A 68 -6.84 1.58 -16.69
N SER A 69 -5.51 1.78 -16.63
CA SER A 69 -4.62 1.47 -17.75
C SER A 69 -3.72 0.28 -17.41
N PHE A 70 -3.74 -0.74 -18.27
CA PHE A 70 -2.81 -1.87 -18.20
C PHE A 70 -1.39 -1.51 -18.67
N SER A 71 -1.16 -0.29 -19.15
CA SER A 71 0.18 0.17 -19.53
C SER A 71 1.16 0.15 -18.35
N CYS A 72 0.68 0.18 -17.11
CA CYS A 72 1.51 0.13 -15.90
C CYS A 72 2.35 -1.16 -15.77
N PHE A 73 1.95 -2.24 -16.44
CA PHE A 73 2.73 -3.49 -16.49
C PHE A 73 3.81 -3.48 -17.58
N ARG A 74 3.67 -2.62 -18.59
CA ARG A 74 4.55 -2.62 -19.75
C ARG A 74 5.86 -1.91 -19.41
N ILE A 75 6.97 -2.58 -19.69
CA ILE A 75 8.28 -1.93 -19.78
C ILE A 75 8.29 -1.21 -21.14
N SER A 76 7.88 0.06 -21.14
CA SER A 76 7.89 0.90 -22.35
C SER A 76 9.28 1.50 -22.58
N LYS A 77 9.51 2.06 -23.77
CA LYS A 77 10.76 2.79 -24.09
C LYS A 77 10.94 4.04 -23.22
N ASP A 78 9.85 4.60 -22.72
CA ASP A 78 9.84 5.79 -21.87
C ASP A 78 10.09 5.46 -20.39
N CYS A 79 10.02 4.18 -20.02
CA CYS A 79 10.30 3.67 -18.68
C CYS A 79 11.76 3.23 -18.59
N ASN A 80 12.55 3.89 -17.74
CA ASN A 80 13.89 3.42 -17.42
C ASN A 80 13.81 2.38 -16.30
N PHE A 81 13.36 1.17 -16.65
CA PHE A 81 13.16 0.07 -15.71
C PHE A 81 14.42 -0.26 -14.90
N LYS A 82 15.60 -0.21 -15.54
CA LYS A 82 16.87 -0.44 -14.84
C LYS A 82 17.11 0.57 -13.73
N ARG A 83 16.88 1.87 -14.00
CA ARG A 83 16.97 2.92 -12.97
C ARG A 83 15.96 2.71 -11.87
N GLU A 84 14.70 2.46 -12.21
CA GLU A 84 13.63 2.28 -11.23
C GLU A 84 13.93 1.12 -10.27
N MET A 85 14.33 -0.03 -10.80
CA MET A 85 14.72 -1.19 -10.00
C MET A 85 15.97 -0.91 -9.16
N MET A 86 16.94 -0.16 -9.69
CA MET A 86 18.15 0.22 -8.95
C MET A 86 17.82 1.17 -7.79
N GLU A 87 16.96 2.16 -8.01
CA GLU A 87 16.51 3.06 -6.95
C GLU A 87 15.73 2.30 -5.87
N ALA A 88 14.82 1.40 -6.26
CA ALA A 88 14.13 0.53 -5.32
C ALA A 88 15.12 -0.34 -4.53
N ALA A 89 16.10 -0.96 -5.20
CA ALA A 89 17.12 -1.78 -4.55
C ALA A 89 17.97 -0.98 -3.56
N VAL A 90 18.39 0.24 -3.91
CA VAL A 90 19.16 1.11 -3.02
C VAL A 90 18.35 1.45 -1.77
N VAL A 91 17.08 1.84 -1.92
CA VAL A 91 16.21 2.14 -0.77
C VAL A 91 16.01 0.90 0.10
N ILE A 92 15.80 -0.28 -0.50
CA ILE A 92 15.65 -1.55 0.22
C ILE A 92 16.92 -1.88 1.01
N VAL A 93 18.10 -1.73 0.42
CA VAL A 93 19.39 -2.01 1.08
C VAL A 93 19.63 -1.06 2.24
N ILE A 94 19.41 0.24 2.05
CA ILE A 94 19.54 1.24 3.12
C ILE A 94 18.57 0.93 4.26
N TYR A 95 17.31 0.66 3.93
CA TYR A 95 16.28 0.33 4.91
C TYR A 95 16.60 -0.97 5.67
N ALA A 96 17.04 -2.01 4.97
CA ALA A 96 17.47 -3.27 5.58
C ALA A 96 18.65 -3.05 6.54
N ALA A 97 19.64 -2.25 6.16
CA ALA A 97 20.78 -1.91 7.01
C ALA A 97 20.34 -1.17 8.28
N VAL A 98 19.42 -0.20 8.16
CA VAL A 98 18.85 0.53 9.32
C VAL A 98 18.09 -0.42 10.25
N LEU A 99 17.22 -1.28 9.69
CA LEU A 99 16.48 -2.27 10.48
C LEU A 99 17.42 -3.25 11.18
N PHE A 100 18.46 -3.70 10.49
CA PHE A 100 19.45 -4.60 11.06
C PHE A 100 20.24 -3.93 12.20
N GLY A 101 20.70 -2.70 12.01
CA GLY A 101 21.36 -1.92 13.06
C GLY A 101 20.44 -1.71 14.28
N TYR A 102 19.17 -1.38 14.05
CA TYR A 102 18.18 -1.25 15.12
C TYR A 102 17.90 -2.59 15.82
N ARG A 103 17.89 -3.69 15.07
CA ARG A 103 17.74 -5.06 15.61
C ARG A 103 18.90 -5.44 16.53
N LEU A 104 20.13 -5.08 16.16
CA LEU A 104 21.31 -5.28 17.01
C LEU A 104 21.22 -4.44 18.29
N TYR A 105 20.83 -3.16 18.19
CA TYR A 105 20.59 -2.31 19.35
C TYR A 105 19.53 -2.91 20.30
N LYS A 106 18.44 -3.45 19.77
CA LYS A 106 17.40 -4.13 20.57
C LYS A 106 17.89 -5.41 21.23
N ASN A 107 18.76 -6.19 20.58
CA ASN A 107 19.40 -7.34 21.22
C ASN A 107 20.24 -6.96 22.45
N LEU A 108 20.86 -5.78 22.45
CA LEU A 108 21.67 -5.30 23.57
C LEU A 108 20.83 -4.75 24.73
N THR A 109 19.63 -4.23 24.44
CA THR A 109 18.80 -3.50 25.41
C THR A 109 17.61 -4.29 25.94
N ASP A 110 17.20 -5.35 25.26
CA ASP A 110 15.97 -6.08 25.56
C ASP A 110 16.17 -7.60 25.36
N PRO A 111 16.29 -8.39 26.45
CA PRO A 111 16.52 -9.82 26.36
C PRO A 111 15.46 -10.60 25.58
N SER A 112 14.23 -10.07 25.44
CA SER A 112 13.17 -10.71 24.66
C SER A 112 13.47 -10.77 23.16
N TYR A 113 14.41 -9.95 22.69
CA TYR A 113 14.86 -9.89 21.30
C TYR A 113 15.98 -10.91 21.02
N LEU A 114 16.71 -11.39 22.04
CA LEU A 114 17.74 -12.42 21.87
C LEU A 114 17.15 -13.80 21.56
N THR A 115 15.94 -14.07 22.07
CA THR A 115 15.22 -15.33 21.84
C THR A 115 14.54 -15.40 20.48
N ARG A 116 14.39 -14.26 19.80
CA ARG A 116 13.83 -14.19 18.45
C ARG A 116 14.91 -14.49 17.41
N PRO A 117 14.58 -15.21 16.34
CA PRO A 117 15.50 -15.39 15.21
C PRO A 117 15.96 -14.03 14.67
N LEU A 118 17.23 -13.94 14.26
CA LEU A 118 17.79 -12.74 13.63
C LEU A 118 17.17 -12.51 12.24
N PHE A 119 16.88 -13.60 11.54
CA PHE A 119 16.17 -13.60 10.28
C PHE A 119 15.25 -14.81 10.21
N ALA A 120 13.97 -14.59 9.95
CA ALA A 120 12.96 -15.62 9.82
C ALA A 120 12.14 -15.42 8.55
N LEU A 121 12.42 -16.26 7.55
CA LEU A 121 11.53 -16.39 6.40
C LEU A 121 10.21 -17.08 6.77
N TYR A 122 10.14 -17.77 7.92
CA TYR A 122 9.03 -18.65 8.31
C TYR A 122 7.90 -17.97 9.09
N LEU A 123 7.86 -16.63 9.14
CA LEU A 123 6.71 -15.91 9.70
C LEU A 123 5.44 -16.25 8.88
N ASN A 124 4.61 -17.13 9.47
CA ASN A 124 3.32 -17.64 9.01
C ASN A 124 3.26 -17.93 7.50
N ILE A 125 3.27 -19.20 7.07
CA ILE A 125 3.26 -19.66 5.65
C ILE A 125 2.35 -18.82 4.74
N ASN A 126 1.21 -18.39 5.27
CA ASN A 126 0.26 -17.52 4.56
C ASN A 126 0.84 -16.16 4.16
N PHE A 127 1.59 -15.48 5.04
CA PHE A 127 2.13 -14.15 4.79
C PHE A 127 3.18 -14.17 3.66
N ARG A 128 4.01 -15.21 3.57
CA ARG A 128 5.09 -15.31 2.57
C ARG A 128 4.59 -15.25 1.13
N TRP A 129 3.52 -15.97 0.83
CA TRP A 129 2.98 -16.06 -0.53
C TRP A 129 1.88 -15.03 -0.78
N PHE A 130 1.08 -14.71 0.23
CA PHE A 130 -0.02 -13.76 0.08
C PHE A 130 0.44 -12.31 0.08
N TYR A 131 1.42 -11.93 0.91
CA TYR A 131 1.85 -10.54 1.04
C TYR A 131 2.42 -9.93 -0.24
N PRO A 132 3.28 -10.60 -1.03
CA PRO A 132 3.72 -10.01 -2.30
C PRO A 132 2.54 -9.80 -3.26
N LEU A 133 1.56 -10.70 -3.29
CA LEU A 133 0.36 -10.54 -4.11
C LEU A 133 -0.53 -9.40 -3.61
N SER A 134 -0.72 -9.29 -2.30
CA SER A 134 -1.53 -8.22 -1.72
C SER A 134 -0.86 -6.85 -1.84
N ALA A 135 0.47 -6.78 -1.74
CA ALA A 135 1.23 -5.55 -1.99
C ALA A 135 1.10 -5.10 -3.45
N LEU A 136 1.22 -6.03 -4.42
CA LEU A 136 1.01 -5.71 -5.83
C LEU A 136 -0.41 -5.18 -6.06
N TRP A 137 -1.40 -5.87 -5.51
CA TRP A 137 -2.79 -5.46 -5.63
C TRP A 137 -3.05 -4.07 -5.02
N GLN A 138 -2.49 -3.78 -3.85
CA GLN A 138 -2.60 -2.48 -3.22
C GLN A 138 -1.97 -1.37 -4.08
N GLU A 139 -0.80 -1.63 -4.66
CA GLU A 139 -0.16 -0.69 -5.58
C GLU A 139 -0.99 -0.47 -6.85
N LEU A 140 -1.59 -1.51 -7.43
CA LEU A 140 -2.47 -1.38 -8.60
C LEU A 140 -3.72 -0.54 -8.30
N LEU A 141 -4.31 -0.71 -7.12
CA LEU A 141 -5.46 0.10 -6.73
C LEU A 141 -5.09 1.55 -6.44
N ILE A 142 -4.00 1.80 -5.73
CA ILE A 142 -3.71 3.17 -5.32
C ILE A 142 -3.03 3.97 -6.44
N LYS A 143 -2.28 3.33 -7.36
CA LYS A 143 -1.50 3.99 -8.41
C LYS A 143 -2.27 4.10 -9.74
N PRO A 144 -2.32 3.11 -10.64
CA PRO A 144 -3.01 3.25 -11.93
C PRO A 144 -4.52 3.43 -11.79
N LEU A 145 -5.15 2.92 -10.73
CA LEU A 145 -6.58 3.18 -10.49
C LEU A 145 -6.79 4.53 -9.77
N TRP A 146 -6.29 4.73 -8.55
CA TRP A 146 -6.65 5.93 -7.78
C TRP A 146 -5.84 7.17 -8.14
N GLN A 147 -4.50 7.12 -8.11
CA GLN A 147 -3.62 8.27 -8.34
C GLN A 147 -3.90 8.92 -9.69
N ASP A 148 -4.06 8.14 -10.76
CA ASP A 148 -4.32 8.69 -12.09
C ASP A 148 -5.71 9.37 -12.18
N ASN A 149 -6.76 8.77 -11.60
CA ASN A 149 -8.10 9.38 -11.58
C ASN A 149 -8.16 10.61 -10.67
N VAL A 150 -7.52 10.58 -9.49
CA VAL A 150 -7.41 11.74 -8.60
C VAL A 150 -6.61 12.85 -9.26
N LYS A 151 -5.50 12.54 -9.93
CA LYS A 151 -4.72 13.54 -10.67
C LYS A 151 -5.56 14.21 -11.75
N GLN A 152 -6.33 13.44 -12.51
CA GLN A 152 -7.27 13.98 -13.49
C GLN A 152 -8.34 14.85 -12.81
N ALA A 153 -8.88 14.40 -11.66
CA ALA A 153 -9.87 15.16 -10.89
C ALA A 153 -9.32 16.49 -10.36
N MET A 154 -8.05 16.51 -9.94
CA MET A 154 -7.34 17.69 -9.46
C MET A 154 -6.77 18.57 -10.58
N GLY A 155 -7.05 18.27 -11.86
CA GLY A 155 -6.57 19.06 -12.99
C GLY A 155 -5.06 18.95 -13.22
N GLY A 156 -4.46 17.78 -12.94
CA GLY A 156 -3.05 17.52 -13.18
C GLY A 156 -2.11 17.89 -12.03
N LYS A 157 -2.62 18.42 -10.92
CA LYS A 157 -1.82 18.86 -9.76
C LYS A 157 -1.13 17.69 -9.06
N LYS A 158 0.13 17.44 -9.42
CA LYS A 158 0.96 16.34 -8.90
C LYS A 158 1.00 16.30 -7.37
N TRP A 159 1.48 17.35 -6.71
CA TRP A 159 1.72 17.32 -5.26
C TRP A 159 0.44 17.16 -4.44
N SER A 160 -0.64 17.85 -4.80
CA SER A 160 -1.95 17.67 -4.16
C SER A 160 -2.47 16.23 -4.31
N THR A 161 -2.23 15.62 -5.48
CA THR A 161 -2.59 14.21 -5.72
C THR A 161 -1.79 13.28 -4.82
N LEU A 162 -0.48 13.47 -4.74
CA LEU A 162 0.41 12.62 -3.93
C LEU A 162 0.08 12.71 -2.44
N ILE A 163 -0.19 13.91 -1.93
CA ILE A 163 -0.66 14.11 -0.55
C ILE A 163 -1.99 13.39 -0.34
N TYR A 164 -2.93 13.53 -1.27
CA TYR A 164 -4.25 12.92 -1.18
C TYR A 164 -4.19 11.39 -1.12
N ILE A 165 -3.47 10.76 -2.05
CA ILE A 165 -3.33 9.29 -2.05
C ILE A 165 -2.54 8.78 -0.85
N GLY A 166 -1.57 9.56 -0.35
CA GLY A 166 -0.84 9.23 0.87
C GLY A 166 -1.77 9.20 2.07
N LEU A 167 -2.60 10.24 2.25
CA LEU A 167 -3.61 10.29 3.31
C LEU A 167 -4.66 9.18 3.17
N LEU A 168 -5.15 8.92 1.97
CA LEU A 168 -6.10 7.83 1.72
C LEU A 168 -5.50 6.47 2.09
N PHE A 169 -4.23 6.26 1.73
CA PHE A 169 -3.52 5.02 2.04
C PHE A 169 -3.22 4.89 3.53
N SER A 170 -2.93 5.98 4.25
CA SER A 170 -2.90 6.00 5.72
C SER A 170 -4.24 5.55 6.28
N ILE A 171 -5.35 6.16 5.85
CA ILE A 171 -6.69 5.80 6.34
C ILE A 171 -6.99 4.33 6.06
N TYR A 172 -6.59 3.79 4.91
CA TYR A 172 -6.73 2.37 4.59
C TYR A 172 -6.06 1.45 5.64
N HIS A 173 -4.99 1.93 6.27
CA HIS A 173 -4.24 1.25 7.31
C HIS A 173 -4.64 1.65 8.74
N MET A 174 -5.82 2.27 8.93
CA MET A 174 -6.27 2.75 10.25
C MET A 174 -6.49 1.67 11.32
N HIS A 175 -6.49 0.40 10.91
CA HIS A 175 -6.56 -0.74 11.83
C HIS A 175 -5.21 -1.06 12.48
N PHE A 176 -4.11 -0.53 11.94
CA PHE A 176 -2.78 -0.64 12.53
C PHE A 176 -2.50 0.51 13.52
N PRO A 177 -1.50 0.36 14.41
CA PRO A 177 -1.03 1.46 15.24
C PRO A 177 -0.61 2.70 14.43
N LEU A 178 -0.71 3.88 15.05
CA LEU A 178 -0.47 5.18 14.39
C LEU A 178 0.85 5.24 13.60
N TYR A 179 1.95 4.73 14.17
CA TYR A 179 3.25 4.76 13.49
C TYR A 179 3.25 3.95 12.18
N TYR A 180 2.56 2.80 12.15
CA TYR A 180 2.45 1.97 10.96
C TYR A 180 1.53 2.62 9.94
N MET A 181 0.42 3.20 10.41
CA MET A 181 -0.49 3.99 9.57
C MET A 181 0.24 5.15 8.88
N THR A 182 1.05 5.91 9.62
CA THR A 182 1.86 7.01 9.08
C THR A 182 2.93 6.48 8.10
N ALA A 183 3.63 5.40 8.45
CA ALA A 183 4.63 4.79 7.58
C ALA A 183 4.03 4.32 6.25
N ALA A 184 2.83 3.73 6.28
CA ALA A 184 2.10 3.33 5.08
C ALA A 184 1.78 4.53 4.17
N GLY A 185 1.30 5.65 4.74
CA GLY A 185 1.05 6.87 3.97
C GLY A 185 2.31 7.47 3.34
N VAL A 186 3.41 7.52 4.11
CA VAL A 186 4.71 7.99 3.60
C VAL A 186 5.21 7.07 2.48
N LEU A 187 5.13 5.75 2.66
CA LEU A 187 5.46 4.78 1.62
C LEU A 187 4.64 5.03 0.35
N CYS A 188 3.33 5.20 0.47
CA CYS A 188 2.44 5.47 -0.66
C CYS A 188 2.80 6.77 -1.38
N PHE A 189 3.15 7.83 -0.63
CA PHE A 189 3.62 9.09 -1.20
C PHE A 189 4.92 8.90 -2.01
N LEU A 190 5.90 8.19 -1.43
CA LEU A 190 7.19 7.91 -2.08
C LEU A 190 7.02 7.03 -3.32
N THR A 191 6.28 5.92 -3.23
CA THR A 191 5.98 5.09 -4.39
C THR A 191 5.13 5.84 -5.41
N GLY A 192 4.32 6.82 -4.99
CA GLY A 192 3.57 7.70 -5.87
C GLY A 192 4.46 8.62 -6.70
N ILE A 193 5.56 9.12 -6.13
CA ILE A 193 6.58 9.90 -6.87
C ILE A 193 7.23 9.05 -7.95
N LEU A 194 7.64 7.82 -7.61
CA LEU A 194 8.27 6.88 -8.55
C LEU A 194 7.29 6.50 -9.67
N TYR A 195 6.06 6.14 -9.31
CA TYR A 195 5.01 5.83 -10.28
C TYR A 195 4.69 7.02 -11.20
N GLU A 196 4.70 8.23 -10.68
CA GLU A 196 4.44 9.43 -11.48
C GLU A 196 5.53 9.67 -12.54
N ARG A 197 6.76 9.29 -12.25
CA ARG A 197 7.91 9.45 -13.15
C ARG A 197 7.98 8.36 -14.21
N ASP A 198 7.83 7.10 -13.81
CA ASP A 198 8.11 5.95 -14.68
C ASP A 198 6.84 5.26 -15.19
N LYS A 199 5.67 5.55 -14.61
CA LYS A 199 4.36 4.95 -14.91
C LYS A 199 4.40 3.42 -14.99
N ASN A 200 5.24 2.82 -14.15
CA ASN A 200 5.49 1.39 -14.05
C ASN A 200 5.25 0.90 -12.61
N ILE A 201 4.77 -0.34 -12.47
CA ILE A 201 4.36 -0.91 -11.18
C ILE A 201 5.46 -1.75 -10.50
N TRP A 202 6.46 -2.22 -11.24
CA TRP A 202 7.33 -3.30 -10.77
C TRP A 202 8.28 -2.85 -9.65
N GLY A 203 8.97 -1.72 -9.82
CA GLY A 203 9.91 -1.23 -8.81
C GLY A 203 9.19 -0.79 -7.54
N ILE A 204 8.05 -0.11 -7.69
CA ILE A 204 7.23 0.31 -6.54
C ILE A 204 6.59 -0.86 -5.80
N TRP A 205 6.21 -1.93 -6.50
CA TRP A 205 5.70 -3.15 -5.88
C TRP A 205 6.79 -3.86 -5.07
N VAL A 206 7.98 -4.06 -5.67
CA VAL A 206 9.12 -4.67 -4.98
C VAL A 206 9.50 -3.84 -3.76
N LEU A 207 9.51 -2.52 -3.88
CA LEU A 207 9.78 -1.61 -2.78
C LEU A 207 8.74 -1.76 -1.66
N HIS A 208 7.45 -1.71 -1.97
CA HIS A 208 6.39 -1.89 -0.97
C HIS A 208 6.52 -3.23 -0.26
N PHE A 209 6.61 -4.33 -1.02
CA PHE A 209 6.75 -5.67 -0.48
C PHE A 209 7.95 -5.76 0.48
N CYS A 210 9.13 -5.33 0.06
CA CYS A 210 10.32 -5.42 0.90
C CYS A 210 10.22 -4.55 2.16
N LEU A 211 9.68 -3.33 2.05
CA LEU A 211 9.57 -2.43 3.21
C LEU A 211 8.59 -2.94 4.27
N GLY A 212 7.51 -3.60 3.87
CA GLY A 212 6.58 -4.23 4.82
C GLY A 212 7.00 -5.63 5.29
N PHE A 213 7.75 -6.38 4.46
CA PHE A 213 8.22 -7.72 4.81
C PHE A 213 9.43 -7.70 5.75
N LEU A 214 10.40 -6.82 5.51
CA LEU A 214 11.68 -6.82 6.22
C LEU A 214 11.58 -6.64 7.74
N PRO A 215 10.76 -5.72 8.31
CA PRO A 215 10.64 -5.57 9.77
C PRO A 215 10.23 -6.87 10.45
N ARG A 216 9.30 -7.60 9.84
CA ARG A 216 8.85 -8.92 10.30
C ARG A 216 9.99 -9.91 10.13
N ALA A 217 10.59 -9.99 8.95
CA ALA A 217 11.67 -10.93 8.67
C ALA A 217 12.86 -10.80 9.62
N VAL A 218 13.18 -9.60 10.11
CA VAL A 218 14.25 -9.39 11.10
C VAL A 218 13.77 -9.45 12.57
N GLY A 219 12.51 -9.78 12.83
CA GLY A 219 11.96 -9.98 14.18
C GLY A 219 11.65 -8.71 14.96
N LEU A 220 11.48 -7.58 14.27
CA LEU A 220 11.12 -6.28 14.85
C LEU A 220 9.61 -6.01 14.93
N ALA A 221 8.81 -6.75 14.16
CA ALA A 221 7.35 -6.64 14.07
C ALA A 221 6.68 -7.98 14.34
#